data_AF-A0A2E7DDI0-F1
#
_entry.id   AF-A0A2E7DDI0-F1
#
_cell.length_a   1.000
_cell.length_b   1.000
_cell.length_c   1.000
_cell.angle_alpha   90.00
_cell.angle_beta   90.00
_cell.angle_gamma   90.00
#
_symmetry.space_group_name_H-M   'P 1'
#
loop_
_entity.id
_entity.type
_entity.pdbx_description
1 polymer ?
#
loop_
_entity_poly.entity_id
_entity_poly.type
_entity_poly.pdbx_seq_one_letter_code
_entity_poly.pdbx_strand_id
1 'polypeptide(L)'
;MSSKIGFQVFGPSYSAQHCLPDRRWESKEMQRIELHPPASFHSHGYWRWMPDLSLTLVYSVGNANETPKMAHSMANLPMTGDPLPWIDIPTTREATLPLDRLAGQVLVITVLASRVNIRSLLEEIEASAACLKAKSAFWLVLAGTILPSDSLQNPHARLVPDPDGKVAEALQVDANDERSSTHWTDRGLRLIDRIEHSGSPDIRWILKKAAANQPELDAPVIMIPNVLASELRAQLITAWCEGDKADTGYLRNDPDGSLVHVVNPGRKRRVDHFLDDANPLVHEIHACIRQRVVPWIDRATHFRIGFAERYRIACYDAGAGGFFSPHRDFLGPNSHRHFAMTIALNDDFRGGGLRFPEFGSREYRPRPGEAIVYSGTLLHEVTRVTGGRRFALVNFLTDGTGKKAVARYQGEHGEIPRVQKAHMA
;
A
#
# COMPACT_ATOMS: atom_id res chain seq x y z
N MET A 1 -27.65 46.26 8.47
CA MET A 1 -27.82 45.12 7.55
C MET A 1 -26.83 44.05 7.95
N SER A 2 -27.30 42.83 8.23
CA SER A 2 -26.44 41.68 8.53
C SER A 2 -27.06 40.45 7.86
N SER A 3 -26.32 39.84 6.94
CA SER A 3 -26.76 38.71 6.14
C SER A 3 -26.68 37.41 6.94
N LYS A 4 -27.84 36.86 7.30
CA LYS A 4 -27.92 35.51 7.88
C LYS A 4 -27.63 34.47 6.79
N ILE A 5 -26.50 33.77 6.91
CA ILE A 5 -26.24 32.54 6.17
C ILE A 5 -26.96 31.41 6.91
N GLY A 6 -28.01 30.85 6.31
CA GLY A 6 -28.74 29.71 6.84
C GLY A 6 -28.24 28.41 6.21
N PHE A 7 -27.86 27.43 7.04
CA PHE A 7 -27.64 26.06 6.58
C PHE A 7 -28.91 25.24 6.78
N GLN A 8 -29.42 24.65 5.69
CA GLN A 8 -30.60 23.82 5.68
C GLN A 8 -30.19 22.34 5.68
N VAL A 9 -30.45 21.65 6.78
CA VAL A 9 -30.18 20.20 6.88
C VAL A 9 -31.41 19.45 6.37
N PHE A 10 -31.25 18.73 5.25
CA PHE A 10 -32.28 17.83 4.74
C PHE A 10 -32.20 16.48 5.47
N GLY A 11 -33.18 16.22 6.34
CA GLY A 11 -33.47 14.87 6.85
C GLY A 11 -34.45 14.15 5.92
N PRO A 12 -34.40 12.80 5.82
CA PRO A 12 -35.28 12.04 4.93
C PRO A 12 -36.73 12.07 5.42
N SER A 13 -37.62 12.59 4.57
CA SER A 13 -39.07 12.56 4.79
C SER A 13 -39.65 11.20 4.36
N TYR A 14 -39.96 10.32 5.32
CA TYR A 14 -40.74 9.11 5.06
C TYR A 14 -42.25 9.44 5.02
N SER A 15 -42.84 9.35 3.83
CA SER A 15 -44.29 9.42 3.65
C SER A 15 -44.95 8.09 4.04
N ALA A 16 -45.83 8.10 5.05
CA ALA A 16 -46.55 6.92 5.49
C ALA A 16 -47.84 6.68 4.68
N GLN A 17 -47.94 5.53 4.00
CA GLN A 17 -49.23 4.98 3.57
C GLN A 17 -49.32 3.47 3.84
N HIS A 18 -49.97 3.16 4.96
CA HIS A 18 -50.90 2.04 5.19
C HIS A 18 -50.55 0.63 4.65
N CYS A 19 -50.16 -0.27 5.56
CA CYS A 19 -51.03 -1.40 5.94
C CYS A 19 -50.66 -1.95 7.34
N LEU A 20 -51.69 -2.29 8.13
CA LEU A 20 -51.66 -2.81 9.51
C LEU A 20 -51.88 -4.35 9.54
N PRO A 21 -51.89 -5.05 10.70
CA PRO A 21 -51.17 -4.89 11.98
C PRO A 21 -50.26 -6.15 12.19
N ASP A 22 -49.89 -6.71 13.36
CA ASP A 22 -49.94 -6.36 14.79
C ASP A 22 -48.74 -7.04 15.48
N ARG A 23 -48.13 -6.39 16.49
CA ARG A 23 -47.73 -7.01 17.77
C ARG A 23 -47.19 -5.96 18.73
N ARG A 24 -47.85 -5.83 19.89
CA ARG A 24 -47.45 -4.96 21.00
C ARG A 24 -46.07 -5.34 21.55
N TRP A 25 -45.30 -4.32 21.95
CA TRP A 25 -44.22 -4.44 22.93
C TRP A 25 -44.44 -3.42 24.05
N GLU A 26 -44.37 -3.87 25.29
CA GLU A 26 -44.62 -3.02 26.47
C GLU A 26 -43.40 -2.17 26.82
N SER A 27 -43.64 -0.92 27.19
CA SER A 27 -42.60 0.03 27.58
C SER A 27 -42.24 -0.10 29.06
N LYS A 28 -40.94 -0.18 29.37
CA LYS A 28 -40.40 0.14 30.71
C LYS A 28 -39.45 1.34 30.63
N GLU A 29 -39.92 2.44 31.22
CA GLU A 29 -39.21 3.58 31.82
C GLU A 29 -37.83 3.97 31.25
N MET A 30 -37.80 5.04 30.43
CA MET A 30 -36.61 5.89 30.31
C MET A 30 -36.53 6.84 31.51
N GLN A 31 -35.44 6.80 32.26
CA GLN A 31 -35.12 7.88 33.20
C GLN A 31 -34.62 9.12 32.45
N ARG A 32 -35.23 10.27 32.75
CA ARG A 32 -34.93 11.56 32.12
C ARG A 32 -33.84 12.28 32.92
N ILE A 33 -32.62 12.34 32.39
CA ILE A 33 -31.55 13.17 32.96
C ILE A 33 -31.65 14.57 32.37
N GLU A 34 -32.19 15.52 33.12
CA GLU A 34 -32.19 16.94 32.78
C GLU A 34 -30.92 17.60 33.36
N LEU A 35 -30.09 18.19 32.49
CA LEU A 35 -28.90 18.95 32.90
C LEU A 35 -29.19 20.46 32.79
N HIS A 36 -29.23 21.14 33.93
CA HIS A 36 -29.27 22.60 33.97
C HIS A 36 -27.86 23.20 33.82
N PRO A 37 -27.67 24.28 33.03
CA PRO A 37 -26.39 24.98 32.95
C PRO A 37 -26.17 25.87 34.19
N PRO A 38 -24.96 25.91 34.78
CA PRO A 38 -24.63 26.86 35.83
C PRO A 38 -24.49 28.28 35.28
N ALA A 39 -24.83 29.27 36.10
CA ALA A 39 -24.77 30.67 35.72
C ALA A 39 -23.33 31.21 35.57
N SER A 40 -23.16 32.14 34.62
CA SER A 40 -22.01 33.04 34.42
C SER A 40 -20.61 32.42 34.34
N PHE A 41 -20.04 32.36 33.13
CA PHE A 41 -18.59 32.48 32.94
C PHE A 41 -18.26 33.33 31.71
N HIS A 42 -17.22 34.16 31.83
CA HIS A 42 -16.84 35.15 30.83
C HIS A 42 -16.02 34.53 29.68
N SER A 43 -16.08 35.16 28.51
CA SER A 43 -15.45 34.72 27.27
C SER A 43 -13.92 34.77 27.30
N HIS A 44 -13.26 33.60 27.31
CA HIS A 44 -11.93 33.40 26.73
C HIS A 44 -11.90 32.02 26.05
N GLY A 45 -11.61 31.98 24.75
CA GLY A 45 -11.77 30.77 23.94
C GLY A 45 -10.68 29.74 24.17
N TYR A 46 -11.04 28.59 24.75
CA TYR A 46 -10.27 27.35 24.68
C TYR A 46 -11.19 26.21 24.23
N TRP A 47 -10.84 25.57 23.10
CA TRP A 47 -11.52 24.37 22.63
C TRP A 47 -11.12 23.18 23.50
N ARG A 48 -11.97 22.82 24.47
CA ARG A 48 -11.79 21.61 25.27
C ARG A 48 -12.45 20.43 24.57
N TRP A 49 -11.63 19.50 24.08
CA TRP A 49 -12.08 18.27 23.42
C TRP A 49 -12.85 17.39 24.43
N MET A 50 -14.05 16.94 24.06
CA MET A 50 -14.81 15.92 24.83
C MET A 50 -14.42 14.53 24.29
N PRO A 51 -13.91 13.60 25.12
CA PRO A 51 -13.41 12.31 24.64
C PRO A 51 -14.48 11.22 24.45
N ASP A 52 -15.77 11.57 24.57
CA ASP A 52 -16.86 10.62 24.86
C ASP A 52 -17.77 10.35 23.65
N LEU A 53 -17.19 10.08 22.48
CA LEU A 53 -17.93 9.62 21.29
C LEU A 53 -17.74 8.12 21.08
N SER A 54 -18.50 7.32 21.83
CA SER A 54 -18.60 5.88 21.62
C SER A 54 -19.37 5.56 20.34
N LEU A 55 -18.67 4.99 19.36
CA LEU A 55 -19.29 4.46 18.14
C LEU A 55 -19.98 3.12 18.46
N THR A 56 -21.24 3.16 18.89
CA THR A 56 -22.02 1.94 19.18
C THR A 56 -22.37 1.21 17.88
N LEU A 57 -21.62 0.14 17.58
CA LEU A 57 -21.91 -0.76 16.47
C LEU A 57 -23.08 -1.68 16.83
N VAL A 58 -24.27 -1.42 16.30
CA VAL A 58 -25.47 -2.23 16.56
C VAL A 58 -25.52 -3.41 15.59
N TYR A 59 -25.19 -4.61 16.09
CA TYR A 59 -25.51 -5.85 15.38
C TYR A 59 -26.93 -6.31 15.74
N SER A 60 -27.75 -6.54 14.72
CA SER A 60 -29.02 -7.24 14.86
C SER A 60 -28.77 -8.75 14.96
N VAL A 61 -29.14 -9.36 16.08
CA VAL A 61 -29.17 -10.82 16.22
C VAL A 61 -30.54 -11.31 15.75
N GLY A 62 -30.64 -11.70 14.49
CA GLY A 62 -31.85 -12.34 13.93
C GLY A 62 -31.99 -13.78 14.42
N ASN A 63 -33.21 -14.17 14.81
CA ASN A 63 -33.51 -15.55 15.21
C ASN A 63 -33.28 -16.54 14.05
N ALA A 64 -32.69 -17.68 14.35
CA ALA A 64 -32.67 -18.82 13.44
C ALA A 64 -34.08 -19.43 13.29
N ASN A 65 -34.41 -19.84 12.05
CA ASN A 65 -35.60 -20.60 11.59
C ASN A 65 -36.69 -19.86 10.80
N GLU A 66 -36.32 -18.88 9.97
CA GLU A 66 -37.00 -18.66 8.69
C GLU A 66 -35.93 -18.51 7.60
N THR A 67 -36.14 -19.10 6.42
CA THR A 67 -35.28 -18.90 5.24
C THR A 67 -35.93 -17.87 4.31
N PRO A 68 -35.51 -16.59 4.33
CA PRO A 68 -35.92 -15.65 3.31
C PRO A 68 -35.27 -16.10 2.01
N LYS A 69 -36.06 -16.25 0.94
CA LYS A 69 -35.49 -16.26 -0.43
C LYS A 69 -34.68 -14.98 -0.56
N MET A 70 -33.37 -15.11 -0.75
CA MET A 70 -32.50 -13.94 -0.86
C MET A 70 -32.93 -13.12 -2.08
N ALA A 71 -33.65 -12.02 -1.81
CA ALA A 71 -33.48 -10.84 -2.64
C ALA A 71 -31.98 -10.54 -2.63
N HIS A 72 -31.37 -10.39 -3.81
CA HIS A 72 -30.00 -9.90 -3.88
C HIS A 72 -29.94 -8.60 -3.08
N SER A 73 -29.20 -8.63 -1.98
CA SER A 73 -28.80 -7.41 -1.30
C SER A 73 -28.16 -6.53 -2.36
N MET A 74 -28.62 -5.29 -2.49
CA MET A 74 -27.79 -4.25 -3.10
C MET A 74 -26.62 -4.00 -2.14
N ALA A 75 -25.67 -4.94 -2.10
CA ALA A 75 -24.33 -4.65 -1.62
C ALA A 75 -23.89 -3.41 -2.38
N ASN A 76 -23.46 -2.37 -1.64
CA ASN A 76 -23.17 -1.07 -2.22
C ASN A 76 -22.28 -1.26 -3.44
N LEU A 77 -22.82 -0.94 -4.62
CA LEU A 77 -22.05 -1.02 -5.86
C LEU A 77 -20.78 -0.18 -5.67
N PRO A 78 -19.61 -0.71 -6.08
CA PRO A 78 -18.34 -0.07 -5.80
C PRO A 78 -18.31 1.33 -6.42
N MET A 79 -17.94 2.30 -5.59
CA MET A 79 -18.01 3.72 -5.90
C MET A 79 -16.64 4.29 -6.28
N THR A 80 -16.65 5.37 -7.04
CA THR A 80 -15.45 6.19 -7.28
C THR A 80 -14.83 6.62 -5.95
N GLY A 81 -13.57 6.23 -5.75
CA GLY A 81 -12.79 6.50 -4.54
C GLY A 81 -12.57 5.26 -3.65
N ASP A 82 -13.37 4.21 -3.80
CA ASP A 82 -13.25 3.00 -2.98
C ASP A 82 -11.93 2.26 -3.26
N PRO A 83 -11.16 1.88 -2.23
CA PRO A 83 -9.91 1.15 -2.40
C PRO A 83 -10.19 -0.34 -2.68
N LEU A 84 -9.57 -0.90 -3.72
CA LEU A 84 -9.55 -2.34 -3.92
C LEU A 84 -8.83 -3.03 -2.76
N PRO A 85 -9.39 -4.12 -2.20
CA PRO A 85 -8.75 -4.83 -1.09
C PRO A 85 -7.49 -5.57 -1.54
N TRP A 86 -6.50 -5.62 -0.66
CA TRP A 86 -5.23 -6.31 -0.93
C TRP A 86 -5.41 -7.83 -0.77
N ILE A 87 -5.81 -8.48 -1.86
CA ILE A 87 -6.02 -9.93 -1.93
C ILE A 87 -5.02 -10.61 -2.87
N ASP A 88 -4.82 -11.90 -2.66
CA ASP A 88 -4.07 -12.79 -3.56
C ASP A 88 -5.04 -13.33 -4.63
N ILE A 89 -4.86 -12.91 -5.88
CA ILE A 89 -5.75 -13.26 -7.00
C ILE A 89 -5.27 -14.55 -7.66
N PRO A 90 -6.12 -15.58 -7.86
CA PRO A 90 -5.74 -16.76 -8.65
C PRO A 90 -5.57 -16.37 -10.13
N THR A 91 -4.53 -16.86 -10.79
CA THR A 91 -4.35 -16.62 -12.24
C THR A 91 -4.03 -17.91 -12.97
N THR A 92 -4.17 -17.91 -14.29
CA THR A 92 -3.79 -19.10 -15.09
C THR A 92 -2.28 -19.26 -15.28
N ARG A 93 -1.46 -18.23 -14.99
CA ARG A 93 0.00 -18.24 -15.24
C ARG A 93 0.84 -18.44 -13.97
N GLU A 94 0.38 -17.91 -12.85
CA GLU A 94 1.02 -17.95 -11.54
C GLU A 94 -0.05 -18.26 -10.48
N ALA A 95 0.27 -19.14 -9.52
CA ALA A 95 -0.71 -19.73 -8.59
C ALA A 95 -1.52 -18.66 -7.83
N THR A 96 -0.84 -17.59 -7.38
CA THR A 96 -1.46 -16.35 -6.92
C THR A 96 -0.69 -15.13 -7.40
N LEU A 97 -1.42 -14.04 -7.64
CA LEU A 97 -0.90 -12.70 -7.93
C LEU A 97 -1.40 -11.74 -6.83
N PRO A 98 -0.55 -11.34 -5.88
CA PRO A 98 -0.91 -10.35 -4.86
C PRO A 98 -1.24 -9.00 -5.50
N LEU A 99 -2.47 -8.53 -5.32
CA LEU A 99 -2.97 -7.32 -5.99
C LEU A 99 -2.16 -6.06 -5.62
N ASP A 100 -1.66 -5.99 -4.39
CA ASP A 100 -0.87 -4.87 -3.87
C ASP A 100 0.41 -4.60 -4.68
N ARG A 101 0.91 -5.60 -5.42
CA ARG A 101 2.07 -5.51 -6.33
C ARG A 101 1.75 -4.86 -7.67
N LEU A 102 0.47 -4.75 -8.03
CA LEU A 102 0.00 -4.03 -9.21
C LEU A 102 -0.21 -2.53 -8.94
N ALA A 103 -0.15 -2.10 -7.69
CA ALA A 103 -0.10 -0.70 -7.32
C ALA A 103 1.08 0.02 -8.01
N GLY A 104 0.97 1.34 -8.17
CA GLY A 104 1.88 2.14 -8.99
C GLY A 104 1.61 2.11 -10.49
N GLN A 105 0.68 1.27 -10.93
CA GLN A 105 0.22 1.16 -12.31
C GLN A 105 -1.28 1.47 -12.39
N VAL A 106 -1.76 1.78 -13.58
CA VAL A 106 -3.20 1.90 -13.86
C VAL A 106 -3.76 0.48 -13.99
N LEU A 107 -4.50 0.01 -12.99
CA LEU A 107 -5.16 -1.28 -13.09
C LEU A 107 -6.46 -1.14 -13.88
N VAL A 108 -6.68 -2.02 -14.84
CA VAL A 108 -7.93 -2.17 -15.58
C VAL A 108 -8.46 -3.58 -15.30
N ILE A 109 -9.74 -3.70 -14.95
CA ILE A 109 -10.37 -4.97 -14.57
C ILE A 109 -11.63 -5.15 -15.42
N THR A 110 -11.59 -6.09 -16.36
CA THR A 110 -12.77 -6.51 -17.12
C THR A 110 -13.37 -7.75 -16.50
N VAL A 111 -14.63 -7.69 -16.07
CA VAL A 111 -15.43 -8.86 -15.69
C VAL A 111 -16.26 -9.26 -16.91
N LEU A 112 -16.13 -10.50 -17.35
CA LEU A 112 -16.82 -10.99 -18.55
C LEU A 112 -18.12 -11.69 -18.21
N ALA A 113 -19.21 -11.26 -18.85
CA ALA A 113 -20.47 -11.97 -18.85
C ALA A 113 -20.34 -13.36 -19.50
N SER A 114 -21.07 -14.33 -18.95
CA SER A 114 -21.02 -15.77 -19.28
C SER A 114 -21.25 -16.13 -20.75
N ARG A 115 -21.72 -15.19 -21.59
CA ARG A 115 -22.02 -15.39 -23.02
C ARG A 115 -21.03 -14.70 -23.98
N VAL A 116 -20.04 -13.96 -23.49
CA VAL A 116 -19.14 -13.17 -24.34
C VAL A 116 -18.03 -14.04 -24.96
N ASN A 117 -17.79 -13.87 -26.25
CA ASN A 117 -16.67 -14.52 -26.94
C ASN A 117 -15.33 -13.90 -26.50
N ILE A 118 -14.73 -14.50 -25.49
CA ILE A 118 -13.47 -14.07 -24.88
C ILE A 118 -12.29 -14.03 -25.87
N ARG A 119 -12.27 -14.84 -26.94
CA ARG A 119 -11.11 -14.95 -27.84
C ARG A 119 -10.75 -13.61 -28.49
N SER A 120 -11.74 -12.88 -29.02
CA SER A 120 -11.51 -11.59 -29.68
C SER A 120 -10.93 -10.55 -28.73
N LEU A 121 -11.33 -10.57 -27.45
CA LEU A 121 -10.76 -9.69 -26.43
C LEU A 121 -9.31 -10.06 -26.10
N LEU A 122 -9.00 -11.35 -25.93
CA LEU A 122 -7.63 -11.79 -25.65
C LEU A 122 -6.67 -11.44 -26.79
N GLU A 123 -7.09 -11.62 -28.04
CA GLU A 123 -6.33 -11.22 -29.24
C GLU A 123 -6.05 -9.70 -29.25
N GLU A 124 -7.03 -8.85 -28.90
CA GLU A 124 -6.86 -7.40 -28.84
C GLU A 124 -5.98 -6.95 -27.65
N ILE A 125 -6.09 -7.61 -26.50
CA ILE A 125 -5.21 -7.37 -25.34
C ILE A 125 -3.78 -7.76 -25.68
N GLU A 126 -3.55 -8.92 -26.31
CA GLU A 126 -2.22 -9.38 -26.73
C GLU A 126 -1.57 -8.38 -27.70
N ALA A 127 -2.32 -7.94 -28.72
CA ALA A 127 -1.89 -6.89 -29.65
C ALA A 127 -1.63 -5.52 -28.98
N SER A 128 -2.17 -5.29 -27.78
CA SER A 128 -2.06 -4.02 -27.04
C SER A 128 -0.90 -3.95 -26.04
N ALA A 129 -0.02 -4.97 -25.97
CA ALA A 129 1.09 -5.03 -25.01
C ALA A 129 1.98 -3.76 -24.99
N ALA A 130 2.30 -3.20 -26.15
CA ALA A 130 3.07 -1.96 -26.24
C ALA A 130 2.32 -0.72 -25.71
N CYS A 131 0.99 -0.68 -25.87
CA CYS A 131 0.15 0.41 -25.38
C CYS A 131 0.02 0.36 -23.85
N LEU A 132 -0.26 -0.83 -23.30
CA LEU A 132 -0.30 -1.08 -21.85
C LEU A 132 1.00 -0.65 -21.18
N LYS A 133 2.14 -1.10 -21.72
CA LYS A 133 3.48 -0.70 -21.26
C LYS A 133 3.70 0.81 -21.31
N ALA A 134 3.33 1.47 -22.41
CA ALA A 134 3.50 2.91 -22.58
C ALA A 134 2.59 3.77 -21.69
N LYS A 135 1.51 3.18 -21.15
CA LYS A 135 0.61 3.83 -20.19
C LYS A 135 0.88 3.44 -18.73
N SER A 136 1.86 2.58 -18.46
CA SER A 136 2.07 1.94 -17.15
C SER A 136 0.77 1.34 -16.63
N ALA A 137 0.08 0.57 -17.48
CA ALA A 137 -1.20 -0.05 -17.20
C ALA A 137 -1.09 -1.58 -17.17
N PHE A 138 -1.95 -2.20 -16.35
CA PHE A 138 -2.05 -3.65 -16.21
C PHE A 138 -3.51 -4.09 -16.35
N TRP A 139 -3.80 -5.13 -17.12
CA TRP A 139 -5.17 -5.58 -17.40
C TRP A 139 -5.49 -6.94 -16.78
N LEU A 140 -6.48 -7.01 -15.89
CA LEU A 140 -7.04 -8.25 -15.38
C LEU A 140 -8.32 -8.57 -16.16
N VAL A 141 -8.42 -9.79 -16.68
CA VAL A 141 -9.63 -10.31 -17.33
C VAL A 141 -10.19 -11.42 -16.44
N LEU A 142 -11.30 -11.14 -15.77
CA LEU A 142 -12.04 -12.11 -14.97
C LEU A 142 -13.02 -12.84 -15.89
N ALA A 143 -12.94 -14.17 -15.91
CA ALA A 143 -13.71 -15.00 -16.82
C ALA A 143 -14.32 -16.19 -16.08
N GLY A 144 -15.64 -16.36 -16.20
CA GLY A 144 -16.36 -17.51 -15.66
C GLY A 144 -15.97 -18.85 -16.30
N THR A 145 -15.34 -18.83 -17.48
CA THR A 145 -14.79 -20.03 -18.12
C THR A 145 -13.30 -20.16 -17.82
N ILE A 146 -12.90 -21.30 -17.24
CA ILE A 146 -11.48 -21.66 -17.06
C ILE A 146 -10.88 -21.94 -18.45
N LEU A 147 -9.87 -21.16 -18.85
CA LEU A 147 -9.12 -21.36 -20.10
C LEU A 147 -7.70 -21.90 -19.85
N PRO A 148 -7.05 -22.47 -20.88
CA PRO A 148 -5.63 -22.82 -20.84
C PRO A 148 -4.72 -21.67 -20.40
N SER A 149 -3.62 -22.00 -19.72
CA SER A 149 -2.65 -21.04 -19.17
C SER A 149 -1.90 -20.24 -20.23
N ASP A 150 -1.87 -20.72 -21.46
CA ASP A 150 -1.22 -20.09 -22.59
C ASP A 150 -2.09 -19.10 -23.37
N SER A 151 -3.40 -19.01 -23.06
CA SER A 151 -4.40 -18.19 -23.77
C SER A 151 -4.12 -16.68 -23.80
N LEU A 152 -3.22 -16.18 -22.94
CA LEU A 152 -2.81 -14.77 -22.91
C LEU A 152 -1.35 -14.68 -22.41
N GLN A 153 -0.43 -14.25 -23.29
CA GLN A 153 1.01 -14.20 -23.00
C GLN A 153 1.50 -12.82 -22.57
N ASN A 154 0.71 -11.78 -22.89
CA ASN A 154 1.02 -10.39 -22.64
C ASN A 154 1.54 -10.15 -21.21
N PRO A 155 2.77 -9.63 -21.04
CA PRO A 155 3.36 -9.45 -19.71
C PRO A 155 2.57 -8.46 -18.83
N HIS A 156 1.81 -7.55 -19.44
CA HIS A 156 1.00 -6.51 -18.82
C HIS A 156 -0.48 -6.87 -18.69
N ALA A 157 -0.85 -8.15 -18.86
CA ALA A 157 -2.20 -8.62 -18.59
C ALA A 157 -2.21 -10.01 -17.94
N ARG A 158 -3.32 -10.38 -17.30
CA ARG A 158 -3.57 -11.72 -16.78
C ARG A 158 -5.03 -12.12 -16.98
N LEU A 159 -5.20 -13.41 -17.30
CA LEU A 159 -6.48 -14.07 -17.18
C LEU A 159 -6.65 -14.62 -15.76
N VAL A 160 -7.81 -14.34 -15.18
CA VAL A 160 -8.23 -14.68 -13.82
C VAL A 160 -9.46 -15.58 -13.95
N PRO A 161 -9.36 -16.88 -13.64
CA PRO A 161 -10.52 -17.76 -13.59
C PRO A 161 -11.45 -17.34 -12.44
N ASP A 162 -12.71 -17.07 -12.76
CA ASP A 162 -13.71 -16.65 -11.78
C ASP A 162 -15.09 -17.32 -12.04
N PRO A 163 -15.16 -18.67 -12.04
CA PRO A 163 -16.35 -19.43 -12.43
C PRO A 163 -17.56 -19.28 -11.49
N ASP A 164 -17.34 -18.78 -10.28
CA ASP A 164 -18.37 -18.54 -9.27
C ASP A 164 -18.48 -17.06 -8.85
N GLY A 165 -17.82 -16.14 -9.59
CA GLY A 165 -17.88 -14.69 -9.36
C GLY A 165 -17.22 -14.20 -8.07
N LYS A 166 -16.57 -15.08 -7.30
CA LYS A 166 -15.98 -14.74 -6.00
C LYS A 166 -14.79 -13.80 -6.11
N VAL A 167 -14.04 -13.82 -7.21
CA VAL A 167 -12.92 -12.89 -7.39
C VAL A 167 -13.47 -11.49 -7.71
N ALA A 168 -14.52 -11.38 -8.54
CA ALA A 168 -15.21 -10.12 -8.75
C ALA A 168 -15.86 -9.58 -7.47
N GLU A 169 -16.53 -10.43 -6.68
CA GLU A 169 -17.08 -10.06 -5.36
C GLU A 169 -15.98 -9.61 -4.40
N ALA A 170 -14.90 -10.38 -4.27
CA ALA A 170 -13.78 -10.06 -3.38
C ALA A 170 -13.03 -8.79 -3.79
N LEU A 171 -12.93 -8.51 -5.09
CA LEU A 171 -12.39 -7.25 -5.61
C LEU A 171 -13.37 -6.08 -5.51
N GLN A 172 -14.64 -6.31 -5.16
CA GLN A 172 -15.69 -5.30 -5.18
C GLN A 172 -15.77 -4.66 -6.57
N VAL A 173 -15.99 -5.49 -7.61
CA VAL A 173 -16.24 -5.05 -8.99
C VAL A 173 -17.56 -5.63 -9.50
N ASP A 174 -18.27 -4.85 -10.31
CA ASP A 174 -19.62 -5.18 -10.81
C ASP A 174 -19.59 -6.41 -11.74
N ALA A 175 -20.34 -7.46 -11.40
CA ALA A 175 -20.42 -8.72 -12.12
C ALA A 175 -21.87 -9.02 -12.52
N ASN A 176 -22.09 -9.28 -13.81
CA ASN A 176 -23.42 -9.50 -14.37
C ASN A 176 -23.36 -10.58 -15.48
N ASP A 177 -24.27 -11.54 -15.44
CA ASP A 177 -24.36 -12.63 -16.43
C ASP A 177 -24.77 -12.18 -17.84
N GLU A 178 -25.41 -11.01 -17.97
CA GLU A 178 -25.90 -10.46 -19.23
C GLU A 178 -24.96 -9.45 -19.89
N ARG A 179 -24.14 -8.75 -19.09
CA ARG A 179 -23.26 -7.66 -19.56
C ARG A 179 -21.90 -7.72 -18.89
N SER A 180 -20.85 -7.63 -19.70
CA SER A 180 -19.50 -7.42 -19.19
C SER A 180 -19.37 -6.01 -18.62
N SER A 181 -18.45 -5.86 -17.68
CA SER A 181 -18.07 -4.57 -17.11
C SER A 181 -16.57 -4.38 -17.26
N THR A 182 -16.11 -3.14 -17.41
CA THR A 182 -14.70 -2.79 -17.26
C THR A 182 -14.52 -1.61 -16.33
N HIS A 183 -13.73 -1.83 -15.29
CA HIS A 183 -13.38 -0.87 -14.23
C HIS A 183 -11.93 -0.44 -14.39
N TRP A 184 -11.56 0.72 -13.86
CA TRP A 184 -10.14 1.09 -13.75
C TRP A 184 -9.84 1.90 -12.48
N THR A 185 -8.59 1.81 -12.02
CA THR A 185 -8.12 2.43 -10.79
C THR A 185 -7.18 3.61 -11.02
N ASP A 186 -6.91 4.35 -9.95
CA ASP A 186 -5.67 5.11 -9.84
C ASP A 186 -4.47 4.21 -9.48
N ARG A 187 -3.27 4.80 -9.45
CA ARG A 187 -2.04 4.10 -9.04
C ARG A 187 -2.02 3.66 -7.56
N GLY A 188 -2.95 4.15 -6.74
CA GLY A 188 -3.17 3.72 -5.35
C GLY A 188 -4.18 2.58 -5.23
N LEU A 189 -4.62 1.99 -6.35
CA LEU A 189 -5.65 0.94 -6.42
C LEU A 189 -7.04 1.40 -5.92
N ARG A 190 -7.36 2.69 -6.01
CA ARG A 190 -8.73 3.19 -5.78
C ARG A 190 -9.50 3.22 -7.09
N LEU A 191 -10.74 2.73 -7.10
CA LEU A 191 -11.60 2.77 -8.28
C LEU A 191 -11.86 4.22 -8.72
N ILE A 192 -11.65 4.50 -10.01
CA ILE A 192 -11.94 5.80 -10.60
C ILE A 192 -13.35 5.77 -11.19
N ASP A 193 -13.63 4.84 -12.09
CA ASP A 193 -14.84 4.83 -12.92
C ASP A 193 -15.00 3.44 -13.59
N ARG A 194 -16.17 3.18 -14.20
CA ARG A 194 -16.49 1.92 -14.87
C ARG A 194 -17.41 2.11 -16.07
N ILE A 195 -17.41 1.13 -16.98
CA ILE A 195 -18.42 1.01 -18.05
C ILE A 195 -19.01 -0.40 -18.12
N GLU A 196 -20.27 -0.50 -18.55
CA GLU A 196 -20.88 -1.75 -19.02
C GLU A 196 -20.74 -1.89 -20.54
N HIS A 197 -20.64 -3.12 -21.04
CA HIS A 197 -20.59 -3.43 -22.47
C HIS A 197 -21.08 -4.86 -22.77
N SER A 198 -21.71 -5.05 -23.93
CA SER A 198 -22.27 -6.34 -24.39
C SER A 198 -21.34 -7.15 -25.31
N GLY A 199 -20.16 -6.62 -25.64
CA GLY A 199 -19.15 -7.26 -26.49
C GLY A 199 -17.73 -6.92 -26.04
N SER A 200 -16.74 -7.01 -26.93
CA SER A 200 -15.38 -6.54 -26.64
C SER A 200 -15.36 -5.02 -26.38
N PRO A 201 -14.77 -4.54 -25.27
CA PRO A 201 -14.60 -3.11 -25.03
C PRO A 201 -13.49 -2.51 -25.90
N ASP A 202 -13.59 -1.23 -26.28
CA ASP A 202 -12.49 -0.51 -26.95
C ASP A 202 -11.33 -0.30 -25.96
N ILE A 203 -10.31 -1.16 -26.07
CA ILE A 203 -9.13 -1.15 -25.19
C ILE A 203 -8.41 0.20 -25.26
N ARG A 204 -8.30 0.79 -26.45
CA ARG A 204 -7.55 2.04 -26.65
C ARG A 204 -8.27 3.23 -26.02
N TRP A 205 -9.60 3.26 -26.10
CA TRP A 205 -10.43 4.26 -25.44
C TRP A 205 -10.34 4.12 -23.92
N ILE A 206 -10.45 2.90 -23.38
CA ILE A 206 -10.34 2.64 -21.93
C ILE A 206 -8.95 3.05 -21.42
N LEU A 207 -7.86 2.60 -22.06
CA LEU A 207 -6.51 3.00 -21.65
C LEU A 207 -6.27 4.51 -21.77
N LYS A 208 -6.89 5.18 -22.74
CA LYS A 208 -6.84 6.64 -22.85
C LYS A 208 -7.58 7.31 -21.68
N LYS A 209 -8.75 6.81 -21.29
CA LYS A 209 -9.54 7.32 -20.15
C LYS A 209 -8.83 7.07 -18.81
N ALA A 210 -8.48 5.81 -18.54
CA ALA A 210 -7.84 5.38 -17.31
C ALA A 210 -6.48 6.09 -17.09
N ALA A 211 -5.67 6.29 -18.14
CA ALA A 211 -4.40 6.99 -18.01
C ALA A 211 -4.51 8.53 -17.94
N ALA A 212 -5.60 9.14 -18.43
CA ALA A 212 -5.75 10.60 -18.44
C ALA A 212 -6.09 11.19 -17.05
N ASN A 213 -6.69 10.39 -16.18
CA ASN A 213 -7.22 10.83 -14.89
C ASN A 213 -6.33 10.42 -13.70
N GLN A 214 -5.05 10.11 -13.94
CA GLN A 214 -4.12 9.71 -12.88
C GLN A 214 -3.61 10.93 -12.11
N PRO A 215 -3.83 11.01 -10.79
CA PRO A 215 -3.30 12.11 -9.99
C PRO A 215 -1.77 11.97 -9.86
N GLU A 216 -1.06 13.09 -9.96
CA GLU A 216 0.31 13.21 -9.47
C GLU A 216 0.22 13.84 -8.06
N LEU A 217 0.62 13.08 -7.06
CA LEU A 217 0.57 13.40 -5.64
C LEU A 217 1.99 13.43 -5.07
N ASP A 218 2.17 14.15 -3.97
CA ASP A 218 3.36 14.00 -3.16
C ASP A 218 3.23 12.77 -2.26
N ALA A 219 4.24 11.89 -2.31
CA ALA A 219 4.35 10.76 -1.41
C ALA A 219 4.50 11.24 0.05
N PRO A 220 3.84 10.61 1.03
CA PRO A 220 3.89 11.01 2.43
C PRO A 220 5.23 10.59 3.07
N VAL A 221 6.26 11.36 2.76
CA VAL A 221 7.65 11.13 3.17
C VAL A 221 8.16 12.30 4.02
N ILE A 222 9.00 11.99 5.00
CA ILE A 222 9.63 12.96 5.88
C ILE A 222 11.07 13.17 5.38
N MET A 223 11.34 14.34 4.80
CA MET A 223 12.68 14.79 4.40
C MET A 223 13.34 15.53 5.56
N ILE A 224 14.52 15.07 6.00
CA ILE A 224 15.19 15.59 7.20
C ILE A 224 16.62 16.02 6.82
N PRO A 225 16.95 17.32 6.87
CA PRO A 225 18.28 17.79 6.52
C PRO A 225 19.32 17.53 7.61
N ASN A 226 20.60 17.52 7.24
CA ASN A 226 21.76 17.57 8.16
C ASN A 226 21.81 16.44 9.23
N VAL A 227 21.37 15.24 8.90
CA VAL A 227 21.40 14.09 9.83
C VAL A 227 22.82 13.58 10.04
N LEU A 228 23.62 13.40 8.98
CA LEU A 228 25.02 12.94 9.09
C LEU A 228 26.04 13.98 8.59
N ALA A 229 27.09 14.22 9.37
CA ALA A 229 28.22 15.09 9.01
C ALA A 229 29.11 14.47 7.91
N SER A 230 29.94 15.29 7.25
CA SER A 230 30.79 14.87 6.12
C SER A 230 31.74 13.74 6.48
N GLU A 231 32.30 13.80 7.68
CA GLU A 231 33.36 12.93 8.17
C GLU A 231 32.80 11.52 8.39
N LEU A 232 31.64 11.43 9.06
CA LEU A 232 30.90 10.18 9.26
C LEU A 232 30.41 9.58 7.93
N ARG A 233 29.96 10.39 6.96
CA ARG A 233 29.60 9.88 5.62
C ARG A 233 30.80 9.26 4.90
N ALA A 234 31.97 9.91 4.97
CA ALA A 234 33.20 9.39 4.38
C ALA A 234 33.62 8.07 5.06
N GLN A 235 33.61 8.01 6.39
CA GLN A 235 33.89 6.79 7.16
C GLN A 235 32.94 5.63 6.78
N LEU A 236 31.65 5.90 6.56
CA LEU A 236 30.68 4.89 6.14
C LEU A 236 30.93 4.38 4.72
N ILE A 237 31.38 5.23 3.81
CA ILE A 237 31.79 4.80 2.45
C ILE A 237 33.08 3.99 2.53
N THR A 238 34.06 4.38 3.35
CA THR A 238 35.29 3.60 3.61
C THR A 238 34.97 2.22 4.21
N ALA A 239 34.11 2.17 5.23
CA ALA A 239 33.66 0.91 5.83
C ALA A 239 32.98 -0.01 4.80
N TRP A 240 32.18 0.54 3.87
CA TRP A 240 31.67 -0.25 2.75
C TRP A 240 32.80 -0.72 1.82
N CYS A 241 33.76 0.13 1.46
CA CYS A 241 34.86 -0.22 0.56
C CYS A 241 35.72 -1.37 1.13
N GLU A 242 36.07 -1.31 2.40
CA GLU A 242 36.98 -2.24 3.07
C GLU A 242 36.28 -3.51 3.59
N GLY A 243 35.04 -3.39 4.07
CA GLY A 243 34.31 -4.49 4.69
C GLY A 243 33.69 -5.50 3.73
N ASP A 244 33.22 -6.62 4.25
CA ASP A 244 32.63 -7.70 3.45
C ASP A 244 31.40 -7.24 2.65
N LYS A 245 31.30 -7.73 1.41
CA LYS A 245 30.23 -7.42 0.48
C LYS A 245 29.19 -8.54 0.46
N ALA A 246 27.95 -8.21 0.77
CA ALA A 246 26.81 -9.10 0.60
C ALA A 246 25.97 -8.67 -0.59
N ASP A 247 25.76 -9.58 -1.56
CA ASP A 247 24.57 -9.50 -2.39
C ASP A 247 23.37 -9.80 -1.49
N THR A 248 22.63 -8.75 -1.14
CA THR A 248 21.37 -8.92 -0.46
C THR A 248 20.31 -9.11 -1.52
N GLY A 249 19.77 -10.32 -1.59
CA GLY A 249 18.53 -10.58 -2.31
C GLY A 249 17.35 -9.92 -1.60
N TYR A 250 16.23 -10.62 -1.60
CA TYR A 250 15.07 -10.32 -0.76
C TYR A 250 14.55 -11.60 -0.11
N LEU A 251 13.85 -11.47 1.00
CA LEU A 251 13.18 -12.59 1.64
C LEU A 251 11.88 -12.90 0.87
N ARG A 252 11.66 -14.18 0.59
CA ARG A 252 10.41 -14.72 0.03
C ARG A 252 9.91 -15.81 0.98
N ASN A 253 8.60 -15.88 1.20
CA ASN A 253 7.97 -17.05 1.81
C ASN A 253 7.89 -18.13 0.73
N ASP A 254 8.44 -19.31 0.98
CA ASP A 254 8.23 -20.48 0.13
C ASP A 254 6.93 -21.22 0.53
N PRO A 255 6.41 -22.16 -0.30
CA PRO A 255 5.09 -22.76 -0.09
C PRO A 255 4.92 -23.56 1.21
N ASP A 256 6.03 -23.93 1.85
CA ASP A 256 6.08 -24.59 3.16
C ASP A 256 6.03 -23.60 4.35
N GLY A 257 5.98 -22.30 4.08
CA GLY A 257 6.00 -21.23 5.07
C GLY A 257 7.40 -20.80 5.51
N SER A 258 8.47 -21.41 4.98
CA SER A 258 9.85 -21.04 5.30
C SER A 258 10.29 -19.73 4.62
N LEU A 259 11.31 -19.08 5.17
CA LEU A 259 11.93 -17.90 4.56
C LEU A 259 13.15 -18.28 3.74
N VAL A 260 13.10 -18.01 2.44
CA VAL A 260 14.22 -18.23 1.54
C VAL A 260 14.78 -16.89 1.06
N HIS A 261 16.11 -16.76 1.11
CA HIS A 261 16.84 -15.61 0.60
C HIS A 261 16.99 -15.72 -0.92
N VAL A 262 16.20 -14.96 -1.68
CA VAL A 262 16.17 -15.01 -3.14
C VAL A 262 17.00 -13.87 -3.73
N VAL A 263 18.12 -14.23 -4.39
CA VAL A 263 18.88 -13.30 -5.24
C VAL A 263 18.27 -13.31 -6.63
N ASN A 264 17.79 -12.15 -7.10
CA ASN A 264 17.22 -11.99 -8.43
C ASN A 264 17.75 -10.70 -9.08
N PRO A 265 18.76 -10.79 -9.98
CA PRO A 265 19.32 -9.64 -10.69
C PRO A 265 18.34 -8.89 -11.61
N GLY A 266 17.15 -9.43 -11.86
CA GLY A 266 16.03 -8.77 -12.54
C GLY A 266 15.15 -7.92 -11.62
N ARG A 267 15.20 -8.14 -10.30
CA ARG A 267 14.45 -7.35 -9.29
C ARG A 267 15.33 -6.38 -8.50
N LYS A 268 16.58 -6.75 -8.23
CA LYS A 268 17.49 -5.97 -7.39
C LYS A 268 18.93 -6.14 -7.86
N ARG A 269 19.66 -5.03 -7.94
CA ARG A 269 21.11 -4.98 -8.15
C ARG A 269 21.69 -3.93 -7.21
N ARG A 270 22.11 -4.40 -6.04
CA ARG A 270 22.59 -3.59 -4.92
C ARG A 270 23.52 -4.42 -4.05
N VAL A 271 24.69 -3.89 -3.74
CA VAL A 271 25.67 -4.56 -2.88
C VAL A 271 25.68 -3.87 -1.52
N ASP A 272 25.38 -4.62 -0.47
CA ASP A 272 25.30 -4.09 0.90
C ASP A 272 26.55 -4.51 1.71
N HIS A 273 27.01 -3.61 2.57
CA HIS A 273 27.88 -3.93 3.70
C HIS A 273 27.10 -3.69 5.00
N PHE A 274 27.15 -4.62 5.95
CA PHE A 274 26.41 -4.51 7.21
C PHE A 274 27.36 -4.20 8.36
N LEU A 275 27.10 -3.12 9.10
CA LEU A 275 27.88 -2.78 10.30
C LEU A 275 27.47 -3.69 11.46
N ASP A 276 28.43 -4.38 12.09
CA ASP A 276 28.18 -5.12 13.34
C ASP A 276 27.92 -4.16 14.50
N ASP A 277 27.13 -4.58 15.49
CA ASP A 277 26.73 -3.72 16.63
C ASP A 277 27.93 -3.22 17.46
N ALA A 278 29.07 -3.94 17.41
CA ALA A 278 30.32 -3.55 18.05
C ALA A 278 31.14 -2.51 17.25
N ASN A 279 30.75 -2.18 16.02
CA ASN A 279 31.44 -1.18 15.20
C ASN A 279 31.17 0.23 15.76
N PRO A 280 32.20 1.05 16.08
CA PRO A 280 32.02 2.37 16.68
C PRO A 280 31.07 3.30 15.91
N LEU A 281 31.01 3.20 14.57
CA LEU A 281 30.14 4.01 13.72
C LEU A 281 28.66 3.80 14.05
N VAL A 282 28.26 2.63 14.57
CA VAL A 282 26.87 2.36 15.00
C VAL A 282 26.43 3.29 16.12
N HIS A 283 27.33 3.60 17.07
CA HIS A 283 27.03 4.52 18.17
C HIS A 283 26.84 5.97 17.67
N GLU A 284 27.69 6.41 16.74
CA GLU A 284 27.58 7.74 16.12
C GLU A 284 26.31 7.89 15.27
N ILE A 285 25.97 6.85 14.50
CA ILE A 285 24.71 6.77 13.75
C ILE A 285 23.51 6.84 14.72
N HIS A 286 23.52 6.08 15.83
CA HIS A 286 22.46 6.12 16.84
C HIS A 286 22.26 7.52 17.42
N ALA A 287 23.36 8.19 17.82
CA ALA A 287 23.29 9.54 18.35
C ALA A 287 22.64 10.51 17.34
N CYS A 288 23.04 10.42 16.07
CA CYS A 288 22.45 11.23 14.99
C CYS A 288 20.95 10.94 14.79
N ILE A 289 20.55 9.67 14.71
CA ILE A 289 19.14 9.28 14.50
C ILE A 289 18.27 9.70 15.70
N ARG A 290 18.72 9.41 16.93
CA ARG A 290 17.97 9.75 18.15
C ARG A 290 17.77 11.25 18.31
N GLN A 291 18.78 12.06 18.00
CA GLN A 291 18.71 13.52 18.11
C GLN A 291 17.99 14.20 16.95
N ARG A 292 18.14 13.69 15.71
CA ARG A 292 17.79 14.44 14.49
C ARG A 292 16.67 13.80 13.67
N VAL A 293 16.41 12.50 13.82
CA VAL A 293 15.38 11.77 13.05
C VAL A 293 14.16 11.45 13.88
N VAL A 294 14.33 10.83 15.06
CA VAL A 294 13.20 10.40 15.92
C VAL A 294 12.22 11.55 16.24
N PRO A 295 12.66 12.78 16.57
CA PRO A 295 11.73 13.89 16.85
C PRO A 295 10.91 14.34 15.65
N TRP A 296 11.36 14.10 14.42
CA TRP A 296 10.60 14.39 13.20
C TRP A 296 9.54 13.33 12.94
N ILE A 297 9.85 12.05 13.19
CA ILE A 297 8.88 10.95 13.07
C ILE A 297 7.75 11.13 14.09
N ASP A 298 8.09 11.34 15.37
CA ASP A 298 7.10 11.55 16.45
C ASP A 298 6.22 12.77 16.17
N ARG A 299 6.79 13.89 15.71
CA ARG A 299 6.03 15.08 15.31
C ARG A 299 5.10 14.86 14.12
N ALA A 300 5.56 14.15 13.08
CA ALA A 300 4.81 14.01 11.83
C ALA A 300 3.76 12.90 11.86
N THR A 301 3.94 11.89 12.73
CA THR A 301 3.11 10.67 12.72
C THR A 301 2.51 10.31 14.08
N HIS A 302 2.85 11.02 15.15
CA HIS A 302 2.52 10.66 16.54
C HIS A 302 2.98 9.24 16.94
N PHE A 303 3.98 8.69 16.23
CA PHE A 303 4.50 7.35 16.45
C PHE A 303 5.89 7.38 17.11
N ARG A 304 6.01 6.69 18.25
CA ARG A 304 7.27 6.62 19.00
C ARG A 304 8.12 5.42 18.59
N ILE A 305 9.21 5.70 17.88
CA ILE A 305 10.26 4.73 17.57
C ILE A 305 11.07 4.43 18.83
N GLY A 306 11.35 3.15 19.08
CA GLY A 306 12.20 2.69 20.19
C GLY A 306 13.35 1.79 19.76
N PHE A 307 13.36 1.32 18.50
CA PHE A 307 14.31 0.34 17.99
C PHE A 307 14.62 0.53 16.51
N ALA A 308 15.77 0.03 16.10
CA ALA A 308 16.21 -0.08 14.72
C ALA A 308 16.68 -1.51 14.39
N GLU A 309 16.63 -1.86 13.10
CA GLU A 309 17.40 -2.98 12.55
C GLU A 309 18.92 -2.67 12.54
N ARG A 310 19.73 -3.69 12.24
CA ARG A 310 21.15 -3.54 11.92
C ARG A 310 21.35 -2.64 10.70
N TYR A 311 22.30 -1.71 10.78
CA TYR A 311 22.63 -0.81 9.68
C TYR A 311 23.27 -1.52 8.50
N ARG A 312 22.90 -1.05 7.31
CA ARG A 312 23.58 -1.44 6.07
C ARG A 312 23.93 -0.22 5.23
N ILE A 313 25.16 -0.18 4.76
CA ILE A 313 25.58 0.75 3.69
C ILE A 313 25.30 0.03 2.38
N ALA A 314 24.47 0.62 1.54
CA ALA A 314 24.07 0.10 0.24
C ALA A 314 24.76 0.84 -0.88
N CYS A 315 25.34 0.10 -1.83
CA CYS A 315 25.91 0.63 -3.06
C CYS A 315 25.07 0.19 -4.27
N TYR A 316 24.68 1.16 -5.10
CA TYR A 316 24.07 0.95 -6.41
C TYR A 316 25.05 1.45 -7.47
N ASP A 317 25.68 0.51 -8.19
CA ASP A 317 26.75 0.78 -9.16
C ASP A 317 26.22 0.88 -10.60
N ALA A 318 26.62 1.92 -11.34
CA ALA A 318 26.15 2.14 -12.71
C ALA A 318 26.59 1.05 -13.70
N GLY A 319 27.79 0.48 -13.54
CA GLY A 319 28.32 -0.59 -14.38
C GLY A 319 27.58 -1.91 -14.19
N ALA A 320 27.15 -2.20 -12.97
CA ALA A 320 26.18 -3.28 -12.70
C ALA A 320 24.74 -2.94 -13.14
N GLY A 321 24.48 -1.67 -13.50
CA GLY A 321 23.16 -1.13 -13.80
C GLY A 321 22.27 -1.06 -12.56
N GLY A 322 22.82 -0.71 -11.40
CA GLY A 322 22.22 -0.82 -10.07
C GLY A 322 20.83 -0.19 -9.93
N PHE A 323 19.91 -0.91 -9.29
CA PHE A 323 18.51 -0.53 -9.07
C PHE A 323 17.87 -1.42 -8.00
N PHE A 324 16.65 -1.08 -7.56
CA PHE A 324 15.78 -1.99 -6.83
C PHE A 324 14.34 -1.73 -7.24
N SER A 325 13.70 -2.71 -7.90
CA SER A 325 12.30 -2.66 -8.36
C SER A 325 11.28 -2.33 -7.27
N PRO A 326 10.04 -1.95 -7.64
CA PRO A 326 8.94 -1.75 -6.71
C PRO A 326 8.79 -2.85 -5.66
N HIS A 327 8.76 -2.44 -4.40
CA HIS A 327 8.55 -3.29 -3.23
C HIS A 327 7.97 -2.49 -2.06
N ARG A 328 7.41 -3.22 -1.09
CA ARG A 328 7.05 -2.71 0.25
C ARG A 328 7.95 -3.41 1.25
N ASP A 329 8.37 -2.71 2.30
CA ASP A 329 9.21 -3.26 3.37
C ASP A 329 8.41 -3.83 4.54
N PHE A 330 7.07 -3.81 4.48
CA PHE A 330 6.18 -4.29 5.54
C PHE A 330 5.65 -5.73 5.34
N LEU A 331 5.96 -6.40 4.22
CA LEU A 331 5.33 -7.69 3.91
C LEU A 331 6.02 -8.90 4.57
N GLY A 332 5.20 -9.88 4.97
CA GLY A 332 5.62 -11.15 5.55
C GLY A 332 6.46 -10.99 6.83
N PRO A 333 7.71 -11.49 6.89
CA PRO A 333 8.56 -11.41 8.08
C PRO A 333 9.00 -9.98 8.42
N ASN A 334 8.86 -9.05 7.47
CA ASN A 334 9.24 -7.65 7.63
C ASN A 334 8.09 -6.78 8.18
N SER A 335 6.93 -7.37 8.52
CA SER A 335 5.76 -6.68 9.09
C SER A 335 5.97 -5.97 10.44
N HIS A 336 7.15 -6.14 11.04
CA HIS A 336 7.58 -5.35 12.19
C HIS A 336 8.13 -3.96 11.82
N ARG A 337 8.40 -3.69 10.53
CA ARG A 337 9.00 -2.43 10.05
C ARG A 337 7.95 -1.36 9.85
N HIS A 338 7.72 -0.55 10.86
CA HIS A 338 6.83 0.61 10.76
C HIS A 338 7.36 1.65 9.76
N PHE A 339 8.67 1.93 9.77
CA PHE A 339 9.29 2.87 8.84
C PHE A 339 10.56 2.32 8.20
N ALA A 340 10.77 2.72 6.94
CA ALA A 340 12.04 2.63 6.26
C ALA A 340 12.73 4.00 6.26
N MET A 341 14.04 4.00 6.42
CA MET A 341 14.89 5.20 6.37
C MET A 341 16.04 4.98 5.39
N THR A 342 16.27 5.96 4.54
CA THR A 342 17.44 6.06 3.67
C THR A 342 18.13 7.40 3.93
N ILE A 343 19.44 7.39 4.20
CA ILE A 343 20.27 8.59 4.27
C ILE A 343 21.26 8.56 3.10
N ALA A 344 21.32 9.62 2.31
CA ALA A 344 22.29 9.73 1.22
C ALA A 344 23.70 9.94 1.78
N LEU A 345 24.70 9.22 1.28
CA LEU A 345 26.09 9.37 1.70
C LEU A 345 26.90 10.24 0.73
N ASN A 346 26.53 10.24 -0.56
CA ASN A 346 27.15 10.98 -1.64
C ASN A 346 26.14 11.48 -2.68
N ASP A 347 26.59 12.26 -3.67
CA ASP A 347 25.82 12.81 -4.79
C ASP A 347 26.55 12.78 -6.15
N ASP A 348 27.77 12.22 -6.23
CA ASP A 348 28.56 12.03 -7.46
C ASP A 348 28.07 10.87 -8.35
N PHE A 349 26.76 10.82 -8.60
CA PHE A 349 26.11 9.81 -9.44
C PHE A 349 24.97 10.37 -10.30
N ARG A 350 24.50 9.59 -11.28
CA ARG A 350 23.35 9.91 -12.14
C ARG A 350 22.28 8.81 -12.05
N GLY A 351 21.01 9.18 -12.20
CA GLY A 351 19.89 8.26 -11.99
C GLY A 351 19.61 8.04 -10.49
N GLY A 352 19.29 6.82 -10.06
CA GLY A 352 19.29 6.44 -8.64
C GLY A 352 18.29 7.16 -7.73
N GLY A 353 17.18 7.66 -8.26
CA GLY A 353 16.15 8.34 -7.46
C GLY A 353 15.32 7.35 -6.65
N LEU A 354 14.85 7.74 -5.47
CA LEU A 354 13.79 6.99 -4.78
C LEU A 354 12.45 7.41 -5.38
N ARG A 355 11.63 6.48 -5.88
CA ARG A 355 10.30 6.79 -6.43
C ARG A 355 9.23 6.01 -5.68
N PHE A 356 8.05 6.60 -5.54
CA PHE A 356 6.87 5.99 -4.92
C PHE A 356 5.74 5.92 -5.97
N PRO A 357 5.66 4.85 -6.77
CA PRO A 357 4.81 4.79 -7.95
C PRO A 357 3.31 5.02 -7.67
N GLU A 358 2.83 4.69 -6.47
CA GLU A 358 1.45 4.93 -6.01
C GLU A 358 1.05 6.42 -6.05
N PHE A 359 2.03 7.31 -5.87
CA PHE A 359 1.81 8.75 -5.78
C PHE A 359 2.19 9.47 -7.09
N GLY A 360 3.04 8.86 -7.93
CA GLY A 360 3.30 9.37 -9.28
C GLY A 360 4.73 9.16 -9.74
N SER A 361 5.16 10.04 -10.64
CA SER A 361 6.43 9.95 -11.35
C SER A 361 7.62 10.59 -10.62
N ARG A 362 7.38 11.39 -9.56
CA ARG A 362 8.38 12.15 -8.83
C ARG A 362 9.49 11.28 -8.23
N GLU A 363 10.74 11.65 -8.49
CA GLU A 363 11.92 11.06 -7.86
C GLU A 363 12.42 11.93 -6.70
N TYR A 364 12.60 11.32 -5.54
CA TYR A 364 13.14 11.92 -4.34
C TYR A 364 14.65 11.65 -4.26
N ARG A 365 15.43 12.73 -4.10
CA ARG A 365 16.89 12.72 -3.98
C ARG A 365 17.31 13.56 -2.76
N PRO A 366 17.41 12.97 -1.55
CA PRO A 366 18.07 13.64 -0.43
C PRO A 366 19.52 14.00 -0.79
N ARG A 367 19.98 15.18 -0.36
CA ARG A 367 21.39 15.60 -0.49
C ARG A 367 22.27 14.80 0.49
N PRO A 368 23.61 14.77 0.30
CA PRO A 368 24.50 14.03 1.21
C PRO A 368 24.31 14.43 2.67
N GLY A 369 23.96 13.46 3.52
CA GLY A 369 23.69 13.65 4.94
C GLY A 369 22.22 13.93 5.28
N GLU A 370 21.35 14.09 4.30
CA GLU A 370 19.90 14.19 4.50
C GLU A 370 19.25 12.80 4.52
N ALA A 371 18.24 12.64 5.38
CA ALA A 371 17.42 11.43 5.46
C ALA A 371 16.09 11.61 4.72
N ILE A 372 15.59 10.53 4.13
CA ILE A 372 14.20 10.34 3.77
C ILE A 372 13.64 9.18 4.60
N VAL A 373 12.54 9.43 5.31
CA VAL A 373 11.81 8.44 6.12
C VAL A 373 10.40 8.29 5.56
N TYR A 374 9.90 7.06 5.49
CA TYR A 374 8.59 6.73 4.95
C TYR A 374 8.04 5.46 5.60
N SER A 375 6.71 5.28 5.58
CA SER A 375 6.10 4.04 6.08
C SER A 375 6.60 2.83 5.29
N GLY A 376 6.92 1.73 5.98
CA GLY A 376 7.31 0.47 5.35
C GLY A 376 6.21 -0.11 4.43
N THR A 377 4.97 0.34 4.59
CA THR A 377 3.83 -0.05 3.74
C THR A 377 3.83 0.58 2.35
N LEU A 378 4.55 1.68 2.11
CA LEU A 378 4.51 2.36 0.80
C LEU A 378 5.26 1.56 -0.27
N LEU A 379 4.67 1.46 -1.47
CA LEU A 379 5.34 0.90 -2.62
C LEU A 379 6.41 1.89 -3.10
N HIS A 380 7.65 1.42 -3.16
CA HIS A 380 8.77 2.27 -3.54
C HIS A 380 9.84 1.48 -4.30
N GLU A 381 10.68 2.21 -5.02
CA GLU A 381 11.77 1.67 -5.81
C GLU A 381 12.98 2.63 -5.81
N VAL A 382 14.17 2.09 -6.08
CA VAL A 382 15.33 2.89 -6.45
C VAL A 382 15.54 2.75 -7.95
N THR A 383 15.32 3.84 -8.68
CA THR A 383 15.45 3.88 -10.13
C THR A 383 16.90 3.66 -10.56
N ARG A 384 17.11 3.27 -11.83
CA ARG A 384 18.43 2.81 -12.29
C ARG A 384 19.50 3.88 -12.15
N VAL A 385 20.66 3.52 -11.59
CA VAL A 385 21.87 4.35 -11.62
C VAL A 385 22.51 4.26 -13.01
N THR A 386 22.79 5.41 -13.62
CA THR A 386 23.27 5.56 -15.01
C THR A 386 24.65 6.23 -15.12
N GLY A 387 25.30 6.50 -13.99
CA GLY A 387 26.68 6.94 -13.90
C GLY A 387 27.12 7.02 -12.44
N GLY A 388 28.39 6.73 -12.16
CA GLY A 388 28.93 6.73 -10.79
C GLY A 388 28.42 5.58 -9.92
N ARG A 389 28.56 5.75 -8.61
CA ARG A 389 28.06 4.82 -7.58
C ARG A 389 27.22 5.61 -6.58
N ARG A 390 25.99 5.16 -6.30
CA ARG A 390 25.14 5.75 -5.27
C ARG A 390 25.31 5.00 -3.96
N PHE A 391 25.79 5.68 -2.93
CA PHE A 391 25.93 5.16 -1.57
C PHE A 391 24.82 5.70 -0.66
N ALA A 392 24.22 4.81 0.12
CA ALA A 392 23.17 5.15 1.06
C ALA A 392 23.27 4.32 2.35
N LEU A 393 23.07 4.96 3.51
CA LEU A 393 22.80 4.23 4.75
C LEU A 393 21.31 3.89 4.79
N VAL A 394 20.98 2.61 4.86
CA VAL A 394 19.60 2.11 4.91
C VAL A 394 19.34 1.46 6.26
N ASN A 395 18.17 1.75 6.84
CA ASN A 395 17.74 1.22 8.12
C ASN A 395 16.21 1.10 8.19
N PHE A 396 15.72 0.27 9.11
CA PHE A 396 14.31 0.06 9.37
C PHE A 396 14.01 0.26 10.84
N LEU A 397 12.95 0.99 11.15
CA LEU A 397 12.64 1.52 12.48
C LEU A 397 11.34 0.92 13.02
N THR A 398 11.32 0.60 14.31
CA THR A 398 10.17 -0.01 14.99
C THR A 398 9.97 0.46 16.43
N ASP A 399 8.77 0.21 16.96
CA ASP A 399 8.44 0.26 18.38
C ASP A 399 8.75 -1.08 19.09
N GLY A 400 8.44 -1.14 20.39
CA GLY A 400 8.61 -2.34 21.21
C GLY A 400 7.70 -3.52 20.82
N THR A 401 6.55 -3.25 20.19
CA THR A 401 5.64 -4.29 19.69
C THR A 401 6.25 -5.01 18.49
N GLY A 402 6.75 -4.29 17.49
CA GLY A 402 7.45 -4.89 16.35
C GLY A 402 8.70 -5.67 16.77
N LYS A 403 9.47 -5.16 17.75
CA LYS A 403 10.58 -5.93 18.35
C LYS A 403 10.14 -7.25 18.98
N LYS A 404 8.99 -7.28 19.69
CA LYS A 404 8.43 -8.53 20.24
C LYS A 404 7.98 -9.47 19.12
N ALA A 405 7.41 -8.95 18.03
CA ALA A 405 7.00 -9.76 16.88
C ALA A 405 8.20 -10.45 16.21
N VAL A 406 9.33 -9.74 16.03
CA VAL A 406 10.60 -10.33 15.56
C VAL A 406 11.07 -11.44 16.50
N ALA A 407 11.11 -11.18 17.81
CA ALA A 407 11.60 -12.15 18.78
C ALA A 407 10.73 -13.42 18.84
N ARG A 408 9.40 -13.28 18.70
CA ARG A 408 8.47 -14.40 18.58
C ARG A 408 8.74 -15.21 17.31
N TYR A 409 8.78 -14.56 16.15
CA TYR A 409 9.05 -15.21 14.87
C TYR A 409 10.40 -15.96 14.90
N GLN A 410 11.44 -15.37 15.51
CA GLN A 410 12.74 -16.01 15.68
C GLN A 410 12.70 -17.27 16.56
N GLY A 411 11.81 -17.31 17.56
CA GLY A 411 11.57 -18.51 18.37
C GLY A 411 10.76 -19.59 17.67
N GLU A 412 9.87 -19.21 16.74
CA GLU A 412 8.98 -20.11 16.00
C GLU A 412 9.63 -20.71 14.74
N HIS A 413 10.47 -19.93 14.04
CA HIS A 413 10.99 -20.26 12.71
C HIS A 413 12.53 -20.20 12.59
N GLY A 414 13.25 -19.97 13.69
CA GLY A 414 14.71 -19.80 13.70
C GLY A 414 15.15 -18.37 13.33
N GLU A 415 16.47 -18.14 13.25
CA GLU A 415 16.99 -16.79 13.01
C GLU A 415 16.49 -16.17 11.69
N ILE A 416 15.74 -15.06 11.78
CA ILE A 416 15.57 -14.16 10.64
C ILE A 416 16.94 -13.55 10.33
N PRO A 417 17.53 -13.79 9.14
CA PRO A 417 18.85 -13.28 8.83
C PRO A 417 18.88 -11.75 8.91
N ARG A 418 19.80 -11.22 9.73
CA ARG A 418 20.18 -9.79 9.79
C ARG A 418 19.14 -8.85 10.45
N VAL A 419 18.21 -9.38 11.25
CA VAL A 419 17.31 -8.60 12.11
C VAL A 419 17.70 -8.77 13.59
N GLN A 420 18.65 -7.96 14.09
CA GLN A 420 19.03 -7.87 15.51
C GLN A 420 19.27 -6.41 15.97
N LYS A 421 19.67 -6.21 17.23
CA LYS A 421 18.95 -5.34 18.19
C LYS A 421 19.61 -3.98 18.47
N ALA A 422 19.24 -2.94 17.72
CA ALA A 422 19.50 -1.56 18.14
C ALA A 422 18.42 -1.02 19.08
N HIS A 423 18.76 -0.76 20.36
CA HIS A 423 17.93 0.07 21.27
C HIS A 423 18.13 1.56 20.93
N MET A 424 17.03 2.31 20.79
CA MET A 424 17.02 3.75 20.48
C MET A 424 16.50 4.64 21.64
N ALA A 425 16.18 4.04 22.79
CA ALA A 425 15.78 4.76 24.01
C ALA A 425 17.00 5.40 24.68
#